data_AF-K7RM68-F1
#
_entry.id   AF-K7RM68-F1
#
_cell.length_a   1.000
_cell.length_b   1.000
_cell.length_c   1.000
_cell.angle_alpha   90.00
_cell.angle_beta   90.00
_cell.angle_gamma   90.00
#
_symmetry.space_group_name_H-M   'P 1'
#
loop_
_entity.id
_entity.type
_entity.pdbx_description
1 polymer ?
#
loop_
_entity_poly.entity_id
_entity_poly.type
_entity_poly.pdbx_seq_one_letter_code
_entity_poly.pdbx_strand_id
1 'polypeptide(L)'
;MRFKERLLGFLPRLEKAQALLAQGKVHPVLGKEGLFVVESQEGKGRYLVDLEAETCTCPAFAQGRTRPCKHLIAAVLHEYEGKKALRERERVAVQAVA
;
A
#
# COMPACT_ATOMS: atom_id res chain seq x y z
N MET A 1 -11.32 9.00 21.44
CA MET A 1 -9.96 8.40 21.49
C MET A 1 -8.92 9.50 21.37
N ARG A 2 -7.87 9.43 22.20
CA ARG A 2 -6.73 10.36 22.13
C ARG A 2 -5.86 10.01 20.91
N PHE A 3 -5.11 10.99 20.38
CA PHE A 3 -4.28 10.83 19.18
C PHE A 3 -3.33 9.61 19.25
N LYS A 4 -2.64 9.44 20.40
CA LYS A 4 -1.72 8.32 20.67
C LYS A 4 -2.37 6.95 20.50
N GLU A 5 -3.59 6.76 21.00
CA GLU A 5 -4.31 5.48 20.93
C GLU A 5 -4.65 5.10 19.49
N ARG A 6 -5.07 6.08 18.67
CA ARG A 6 -5.34 5.86 17.24
C ARG A 6 -4.08 5.44 16.48
N LEU A 7 -2.94 6.07 16.78
CA LEU A 7 -1.66 5.71 16.17
C LEU A 7 -1.22 4.30 16.59
N LEU A 8 -1.29 3.96 17.87
CA LEU A 8 -0.95 2.62 18.35
C LEU A 8 -1.82 1.53 17.71
N GLY A 9 -3.09 1.81 17.44
CA GLY A 9 -3.96 0.89 16.69
C GLY A 9 -3.64 0.80 15.19
N PHE A 10 -3.01 1.83 14.61
CA PHE A 10 -2.63 1.87 13.20
C PHE A 10 -1.30 1.17 12.91
N LEU A 11 -0.30 1.34 13.78
CA LEU A 11 1.07 0.85 13.58
C LEU A 11 1.16 -0.66 13.23
N PRO A 12 0.42 -1.59 13.88
CA PRO A 12 0.49 -3.02 13.51
C PRO A 12 0.00 -3.31 12.08
N ARG A 13 -0.89 -2.47 11.54
CA ARG A 13 -1.35 -2.59 10.14
C ARG A 13 -0.31 -2.05 9.18
N LEU A 14 0.39 -0.98 9.57
CA LEU A 14 1.51 -0.43 8.80
C LEU A 14 2.65 -1.45 8.70
N GLU A 15 3.06 -2.07 9.82
CA GLU A 15 4.10 -3.11 9.83
C GLU A 15 3.75 -4.27 8.88
N LYS A 16 2.51 -4.74 8.93
CA LYS A 16 2.04 -5.80 8.02
C LYS A 16 2.00 -5.36 6.56
N ALA A 17 1.67 -4.10 6.29
CA ALA A 17 1.68 -3.55 4.94
C ALA A 17 3.10 -3.46 4.37
N GLN A 18 4.06 -2.99 5.18
CA GLN A 18 5.48 -2.98 4.83
C GLN A 18 6.01 -4.39 4.53
N ALA A 19 5.62 -5.38 5.34
CA ALA A 19 5.99 -6.77 5.09
C ALA A 19 5.46 -7.31 3.74
N LEU A 20 4.26 -6.92 3.32
CA LEU A 20 3.72 -7.30 2.01
C LEU A 20 4.54 -6.69 0.86
N LEU A 21 4.96 -5.43 0.99
CA LEU A 21 5.83 -4.79 0.00
C LEU A 21 7.20 -5.42 -0.08
N ALA A 22 7.85 -5.63 1.06
CA ALA A 22 9.17 -6.24 1.12
C ALA A 22 9.19 -7.66 0.52
N GLN A 23 8.05 -8.37 0.57
CA GLN A 23 7.87 -9.69 -0.02
C GLN A 23 7.47 -9.67 -1.51
N GLY A 24 7.36 -8.50 -2.14
CA GLY A 24 6.94 -8.37 -3.54
C GLY A 24 5.49 -8.79 -3.78
N LYS A 25 4.62 -8.69 -2.77
CA LYS A 25 3.22 -9.16 -2.80
C LYS A 25 2.21 -8.09 -3.23
N VAL A 26 2.69 -6.93 -3.70
CA VAL A 26 1.86 -5.80 -4.11
C VAL A 26 2.11 -5.55 -5.58
N HIS A 27 1.08 -5.75 -6.41
CA HIS A 27 1.20 -5.72 -7.85
C HIS A 27 0.29 -4.64 -8.43
N PRO A 28 0.81 -3.59 -9.09
CA PRO A 28 -0.03 -2.64 -9.81
C PRO A 28 -0.72 -3.33 -11.00
N VAL A 29 -1.97 -2.96 -11.28
CA VAL A 29 -2.69 -3.44 -12.46
C VAL A 29 -2.29 -2.59 -13.66
N LEU A 30 -1.69 -3.22 -14.66
CA LEU A 30 -1.24 -2.53 -15.87
C LEU A 30 -2.42 -1.84 -16.57
N GLY A 31 -2.23 -0.56 -16.94
CA GLY A 31 -3.23 0.26 -17.61
C GLY A 31 -4.36 0.76 -16.71
N LYS A 32 -4.31 0.51 -15.39
CA LYS A 32 -5.29 1.02 -14.41
C LYS A 32 -4.57 1.66 -13.22
N GLU A 33 -4.43 2.99 -13.27
CA GLU A 33 -3.84 3.75 -12.16
C GLU A 33 -4.67 3.57 -10.88
N GLY A 34 -3.99 3.57 -9.72
CA GLY A 34 -4.64 3.37 -8.42
C GLY A 34 -5.18 1.96 -8.15
N LEU A 35 -5.12 1.03 -9.12
CA LEU A 35 -5.64 -0.33 -8.97
C LEU A 35 -4.50 -1.33 -8.73
N PHE A 36 -4.64 -2.15 -7.69
CA PHE A 36 -3.62 -3.09 -7.25
C PHE A 36 -4.21 -4.47 -6.98
N VAL A 37 -3.41 -5.50 -7.24
CA VAL A 37 -3.63 -6.86 -6.73
C VAL A 37 -2.62 -7.10 -5.61
N VAL A 38 -3.13 -7.33 -4.40
CA VAL A 38 -2.30 -7.61 -3.22
C VAL A 38 -2.49 -9.05 -2.81
N GLU A 39 -1.40 -9.82 -2.73
CA GLU A 39 -1.47 -11.21 -2.30
C GLU A 39 -1.73 -11.31 -0.79
N SER A 40 -2.37 -12.40 -0.39
CA SER A 40 -2.47 -12.74 1.01
C SER A 40 -1.10 -12.95 1.63
N GLN A 41 -0.91 -12.40 2.83
CA GLN A 41 0.33 -12.58 3.59
C GLN A 41 0.64 -14.07 3.82
N GLU A 42 -0.40 -14.89 4.05
CA GLU A 42 -0.31 -16.34 4.30
C GLU A 42 -0.30 -17.18 3.01
N GLY A 43 -0.23 -16.55 1.83
CA GLY A 43 -0.11 -17.23 0.54
C GLY A 43 -1.43 -17.77 -0.05
N LYS A 44 -2.55 -17.66 0.67
CA LYS A 44 -3.88 -18.07 0.17
C LYS A 44 -4.71 -16.86 -0.27
N GLY A 45 -4.80 -16.64 -1.58
CA GLY A 45 -5.69 -15.65 -2.19
C GLY A 45 -5.01 -14.35 -2.63
N ARG A 46 -5.74 -13.59 -3.44
CA ARG A 46 -5.36 -12.27 -3.98
C ARG A 46 -6.53 -11.32 -3.79
N TYR A 47 -6.23 -10.08 -3.43
CA TYR A 47 -7.24 -9.07 -3.16
C TYR A 47 -7.06 -7.89 -4.10
N LEU A 48 -8.11 -7.56 -4.83
CA LEU A 48 -8.21 -6.31 -5.56
C LEU A 48 -8.34 -5.16 -4.56
N VAL A 49 -7.51 -4.14 -4.76
CA VAL A 49 -7.47 -2.88 -4.03
C VAL A 49 -7.64 -1.75 -5.04
N ASP A 50 -8.56 -0.85 -4.74
CA ASP A 50 -8.82 0.34 -5.53
C ASP A 50 -8.58 1.56 -4.63
N LEU A 51 -7.52 2.31 -4.92
CA LEU A 51 -7.14 3.49 -4.13
C LEU A 51 -8.05 4.69 -4.38
N GLU A 52 -8.68 4.78 -5.56
CA GLU A 52 -9.58 5.89 -5.89
C GLU A 52 -10.95 5.67 -5.22
N ALA A 53 -11.49 4.46 -5.29
CA ALA A 53 -12.72 4.09 -4.62
C ALA A 53 -12.54 3.80 -3.11
N GLU A 54 -11.30 3.84 -2.61
CA GLU A 54 -10.90 3.45 -1.24
C GLU A 54 -11.40 2.05 -0.82
N THR A 55 -11.43 1.10 -1.75
CA THR A 55 -11.97 -0.24 -1.52
C THR A 55 -10.93 -1.35 -1.52
N CYS A 56 -11.25 -2.43 -0.81
CA CYS A 56 -10.48 -3.67 -0.86
C CYS A 56 -11.40 -4.88 -0.77
N THR A 57 -11.12 -5.91 -1.56
CA THR A 57 -11.88 -7.18 -1.57
C THR A 57 -11.48 -8.15 -0.45
N CYS A 58 -10.56 -7.77 0.46
CA CYS A 58 -10.14 -8.66 1.53
C CYS A 58 -11.24 -8.86 2.60
N PRO A 59 -11.26 -10.01 3.31
CA PRO A 59 -12.29 -10.30 4.32
C PRO A 59 -12.37 -9.25 5.42
N ALA A 60 -11.23 -8.69 5.86
CA ALA A 60 -11.20 -7.68 6.92
C ALA A 60 -11.88 -6.37 6.51
N PHE A 61 -11.85 -6.01 5.22
CA PHE A 61 -12.56 -4.86 4.69
C PHE A 61 -14.03 -5.19 4.43
N ALA A 62 -14.30 -6.31 3.74
CA ALA A 62 -15.65 -6.74 3.37
C ALA A 62 -16.56 -6.94 4.59
N GLN A 63 -16.00 -7.44 5.70
CA GLN A 63 -16.74 -7.66 6.96
C GLN A 63 -16.75 -6.42 7.86
N GLY A 64 -16.24 -5.27 7.41
CA GLY A 64 -16.22 -4.02 8.18
C GLY A 64 -15.31 -4.03 9.41
N ARG A 65 -14.40 -5.01 9.54
CA ARG A 65 -13.55 -5.18 10.74
C ARG A 65 -12.46 -4.13 10.86
N THR A 66 -11.87 -3.69 9.74
CA THR A 66 -10.77 -2.71 9.76
C THR A 66 -10.80 -1.79 8.54
N ARG A 67 -10.70 -0.47 8.77
CA ARG A 67 -10.48 0.55 7.74
C ARG A 67 -9.45 1.59 8.21
N PRO A 68 -8.40 1.90 7.43
CA PRO A 68 -7.97 1.15 6.24
C PRO A 68 -7.46 -0.26 6.64
N CYS A 69 -7.66 -1.24 5.76
CA CYS A 69 -7.03 -2.55 5.93
C CYS A 69 -5.55 -2.49 5.52
N LYS A 70 -4.75 -3.51 5.90
CA LYS A 70 -3.32 -3.55 5.56
C LYS A 70 -3.04 -3.52 4.05
N HIS A 71 -3.95 -4.00 3.20
CA HIS A 71 -3.75 -4.04 1.75
C HIS A 71 -3.90 -2.65 1.11
N LEU A 72 -4.83 -1.82 1.61
CA LEU A 72 -4.92 -0.40 1.21
C LEU A 72 -3.63 0.34 1.57
N ILE A 73 -3.13 0.14 2.80
CA ILE A 73 -1.87 0.74 3.24
C ILE A 73 -0.70 0.27 2.35
N ALA A 74 -0.65 -1.02 2.02
CA ALA A 74 0.42 -1.58 1.19
C ALA A 74 0.41 -1.01 -0.24
N ALA A 75 -0.77 -0.86 -0.86
CA ALA A 75 -0.92 -0.24 -2.17
C ALA A 75 -0.49 1.25 -2.17
N VAL A 76 -0.90 2.02 -1.15
CA VAL A 76 -0.46 3.41 -0.99
C VAL A 76 1.06 3.51 -0.81
N LEU A 77 1.65 2.64 0.00
CA LEU A 77 3.09 2.60 0.19
C LEU A 77 3.84 2.25 -1.11
N HIS A 78 3.31 1.33 -1.93
CA HIS A 78 3.86 1.03 -3.26
C HIS A 78 3.92 2.29 -4.13
N GLU A 79 2.81 3.04 -4.23
CA GLU A 79 2.79 4.30 -4.99
C GLU A 79 3.77 5.33 -4.43
N TYR A 80 3.83 5.45 -3.11
CA TYR A 80 4.71 6.39 -2.43
C TYR A 80 6.18 6.09 -2.75
N GLU A 81 6.60 4.83 -2.66
CA GLU A 81 7.97 4.41 -2.98
C GLU A 81 8.30 4.61 -4.46
N GLY A 82 7.36 4.31 -5.37
CA GLY A 82 7.52 4.58 -6.80
C GLY A 82 7.71 6.08 -7.10
N LYS A 83 6.86 6.94 -6.51
CA LYS A 83 6.96 8.41 -6.65
C LYS A 83 8.24 8.96 -6.02
N LYS A 84 8.66 8.42 -4.87
CA LYS A 84 9.93 8.79 -4.21
C LYS A 84 11.13 8.46 -5.10
N ALA A 85 11.18 7.24 -5.66
CA ALA A 85 12.25 6.81 -6.54
C ALA A 85 12.30 7.61 -7.86
N LEU A 86 11.15 8.05 -8.38
CA LEU A 86 11.11 8.96 -9.53
C LEU A 86 11.75 10.31 -9.20
N ARG A 87 11.33 10.96 -8.11
CA ARG A 87 11.86 12.25 -7.67
C ARG A 87 13.37 12.21 -7.40
N GLU A 88 13.84 11.11 -6.82
CA GLU A 88 15.27 10.92 -6.56
C GLU A 88 16.07 10.81 -7.87
N ARG A 89 15.57 10.06 -8.86
CA ARG A 89 16.19 9.98 -10.20
C ARG A 89 16.23 11.33 -10.90
N GLU A 90 15.13 12.09 -10.84
CA GLU A 90 15.07 13.45 -11.40
C GLU A 90 16.11 14.38 -10.75
N ARG A 91 16.22 14.35 -9.42
CA ARG A 91 17.21 15.14 -8.68
C ARG A 91 18.64 14.81 -9.10
N VAL A 92 18.97 13.52 -9.22
CA VAL A 92 20.30 13.07 -9.65
C VAL A 92 20.58 13.49 -11.10
N ALA A 93 19.60 13.37 -11.99
CA ALA A 93 19.74 13.79 -13.39
C ALA A 93 20.03 15.29 -13.52
N VAL A 94 19.33 16.14 -12.75
CA VAL A 94 19.57 17.60 -12.73
C VAL A 94 20.99 17.92 -12.24
N GLN A 95 21.50 17.20 -11.24
CA GLN A 95 22.85 17.40 -10.71
C GLN A 95 23.96 16.93 -11.67
N ALA A 96 23.68 16.00 -12.58
CA ALA A 96 24.66 15.48 -13.54
C ALA A 96 24.83 16.36 -14.79
N VAL A 97 23.87 17.27 -15.05
CA VAL A 97 23.86 18.18 -16.21
C VAL A 97 24.29 19.60 -15.82
N ALA A 98 24.38 19.90 -14.51
CA ALA A 98 24.87 21.16 -13.95
C ALA A 98 26.39 21.11 -13.70
#